data_AF-A0A835JCJ7-F1
#
_entry.id   AF-A0A835JCJ7-F1
#
_cell.length_a   1.000
_cell.length_b   1.000
_cell.length_c   1.000
_cell.angle_alpha   90.00
_cell.angle_beta   90.00
_cell.angle_gamma   90.00
#
_symmetry.space_group_name_H-M   'P 1'
#
loop_
_entity.id
_entity.type
_entity.pdbx_description
1 polymer ?
#
loop_
_entity_poly.entity_id
_entity_poly.type
_entity_poly.pdbx_seq_one_letter_code
_entity_poly.pdbx_strand_id
1 'polypeptide(L)'
;MATDPFNITSEARNTLLVVTTLIVAVTFQAAINPPAGVWQDDKYSPANCTADTTDNNCTRIARAGTSVLHHQSKLRYGIFIFVNSLAFSAATCTIYFLLLGSPFRTETLISIYCMNGAYIASVGAVQPQTKKTWAILIGAILAPYIFRVFASIRKRHKLAREQDVSQGPPVFQLAISIENRRPRTIQNQKN
;
A
#
# COMPACT_ATOMS: atom_id res chain seq x y z
N MET A 1 -30.12 -18.34 8.01
CA MET A 1 -29.72 -16.92 8.16
C MET A 1 -28.26 -16.83 7.72
N ALA A 2 -28.00 -16.40 6.49
CA ALA A 2 -26.64 -16.31 5.96
C ALA A 2 -25.94 -15.12 6.62
N THR A 3 -24.87 -15.37 7.38
CA THR A 3 -23.96 -14.32 7.83
C THR A 3 -23.29 -13.74 6.59
N ASP A 4 -23.60 -12.48 6.26
CA ASP A 4 -22.89 -11.74 5.22
C ASP A 4 -21.39 -11.82 5.53
N PRO A 5 -20.54 -12.32 4.61
CA PRO A 5 -19.10 -12.46 4.84
C PRO A 5 -18.36 -11.14 5.10
N PHE A 6 -19.08 -10.00 5.14
CA PHE A 6 -18.57 -8.69 5.54
C PHE A 6 -19.13 -8.14 6.87
N ASN A 7 -19.95 -8.90 7.61
CA ASN A 7 -20.47 -8.43 8.90
C ASN A 7 -19.46 -8.63 10.04
N ILE A 8 -18.47 -7.74 10.11
CA ILE A 8 -17.52 -7.64 11.22
C ILE A 8 -18.23 -7.16 12.49
N THR A 9 -18.03 -7.86 13.61
CA THR A 9 -18.56 -7.41 14.91
C THR A 9 -17.96 -6.06 15.30
N SER A 10 -18.70 -5.28 16.10
CA SER A 10 -18.24 -3.97 16.57
C SER A 10 -16.91 -4.05 17.31
N GLU A 11 -16.70 -5.11 18.10
CA GLU A 11 -15.46 -5.39 18.82
C GLU A 11 -14.28 -5.68 17.87
N ALA A 12 -14.50 -6.50 16.84
CA ALA A 12 -13.49 -6.76 15.82
C ALA A 12 -13.15 -5.47 15.04
N ARG A 13 -14.15 -4.65 14.70
CA ARG A 13 -13.94 -3.36 14.04
C ARG A 13 -13.10 -2.41 14.91
N ASN A 14 -13.41 -2.30 16.19
CA ASN A 14 -12.65 -1.44 17.12
C ASN A 14 -11.21 -1.92 17.28
N THR A 15 -11.01 -3.22 17.44
CA THR A 15 -9.67 -3.83 17.54
C THR A 15 -8.86 -3.58 16.26
N LEU A 16 -9.48 -3.78 15.09
CA LEU A 16 -8.81 -3.54 13.80
C LEU A 16 -8.48 -2.06 13.59
N LEU A 17 -9.33 -1.12 14.02
CA LEU A 17 -9.03 0.31 13.98
C LEU A 17 -7.79 0.65 14.81
N VAL A 18 -7.66 0.10 16.02
CA VAL A 18 -6.46 0.28 16.86
C VAL A 18 -5.23 -0.29 16.17
N VAL A 19 -5.27 -1.56 15.74
CA VAL A 19 -4.13 -2.22 15.10
C VAL A 19 -3.70 -1.50 13.83
N THR A 20 -4.64 -1.09 12.98
CA THR A 20 -4.32 -0.37 11.74
C THR A 20 -3.77 1.01 12.00
N THR A 21 -4.28 1.72 13.02
CA THR A 21 -3.73 3.03 13.44
C THR A 21 -2.30 2.89 13.95
N LEU A 22 -2.00 1.83 14.72
CA LEU A 22 -0.64 1.54 15.17
C LEU A 22 0.30 1.25 13.99
N ILE A 23 -0.15 0.49 12.99
CA ILE A 23 0.65 0.23 11.78
C ILE A 23 0.94 1.54 11.03
N VAL A 24 -0.07 2.41 10.86
CA VAL A 24 0.11 3.75 10.26
C VAL A 24 1.15 4.55 11.03
N ALA A 25 1.07 4.58 12.37
CA ALA A 25 2.01 5.32 13.21
C ALA A 25 3.43 4.77 13.09
N VAL A 26 3.63 3.46 13.22
CA VAL A 26 4.95 2.82 13.14
C VAL A 26 5.58 3.00 11.76
N THR A 27 4.80 2.85 10.69
CA THR A 27 5.31 3.02 9.32
C THR A 27 5.64 4.48 9.01
N PHE A 28 4.87 5.45 9.54
CA PHE A 28 5.23 6.87 9.44
C PHE A 28 6.54 7.17 10.18
N GLN A 29 6.69 6.66 11.40
CA GLN A 29 7.92 6.84 12.18
C GLN A 29 9.15 6.22 11.48
N ALA A 30 9.00 5.02 10.92
CA ALA A 30 10.06 4.36 10.17
C ALA A 30 10.44 5.11 8.88
N ALA A 31 9.47 5.78 8.24
CA ALA A 31 9.73 6.57 7.04
C ALA A 31 10.61 7.80 7.32
N ILE A 32 10.36 8.50 8.44
CA ILE A 32 11.14 9.69 8.82
C ILE A 32 12.45 9.34 9.54
N ASN A 33 12.50 8.18 10.19
CA ASN A 33 13.68 7.63 10.86
C ASN A 33 14.07 6.29 10.22
N PRO A 34 14.62 6.31 8.99
CA PRO A 34 14.98 5.09 8.28
C PRO A 34 16.09 4.33 9.03
N PRO A 35 16.25 3.02 8.77
CA PRO A 35 17.38 2.25 9.27
C PRO A 35 18.70 2.91 8.87
N ALA A 36 19.71 2.83 9.74
CA ALA A 36 20.97 3.59 9.65
C ALA A 36 20.84 5.12 9.84
N GLY A 37 19.63 5.64 10.05
CA GLY A 37 19.37 7.04 10.36
C GLY A 37 19.51 7.97 9.17
N VAL A 38 19.55 9.27 9.49
CA VAL A 38 19.74 10.36 8.54
C VAL A 38 20.99 11.15 8.88
N TRP A 39 21.61 11.73 7.86
CA TRP A 39 22.71 12.66 8.04
C TRP A 39 22.25 13.88 8.83
N GLN A 40 22.98 14.23 9.89
CA GLN A 40 22.67 15.40 10.72
C GLN A 40 23.20 16.71 10.09
N ASP A 41 24.33 16.62 9.40
CA ASP A 41 24.97 17.74 8.72
C ASP A 41 25.22 17.42 7.24
N ASP A 42 25.35 18.47 6.43
CA ASP A 42 25.88 18.35 5.08
C ASP A 42 27.32 17.80 5.12
N LYS A 43 27.63 16.86 4.23
CA LYS A 43 28.97 16.28 4.07
C LYS A 43 29.52 16.64 2.69
N TYR A 44 30.77 17.07 2.67
CA TYR A 44 31.48 17.49 1.48
C TYR A 44 32.75 16.66 1.26
N SER A 45 33.19 16.62 0.01
CA SER A 45 34.47 16.06 -0.40
C SER A 45 35.21 17.07 -1.29
N PRO A 46 36.51 17.36 -1.04
CA PRO A 46 37.30 16.91 0.12
C PRO A 46 36.80 17.47 1.48
N ALA A 47 37.22 16.88 2.60
CA ALA A 47 36.63 17.13 3.93
C ALA A 47 36.82 18.56 4.48
N ASN A 48 37.75 19.32 3.91
CA ASN A 48 37.98 20.73 4.24
C ASN A 48 36.98 21.69 3.57
N CYS A 49 36.12 21.18 2.68
CA CYS A 49 35.09 21.96 2.03
C CYS A 49 33.91 22.24 2.96
N THR A 50 33.36 23.44 2.82
CA THR A 50 32.13 23.91 3.48
C THR A 50 31.14 24.42 2.44
N ALA A 51 29.92 24.76 2.88
CA ALA A 51 28.89 25.33 2.00
C ALA A 51 29.33 26.64 1.32
N ASP A 52 30.19 27.42 1.96
CA ASP A 52 30.70 28.70 1.45
C ASP A 52 31.98 28.57 0.61
N THR A 53 32.52 27.35 0.48
CA THR A 53 33.72 27.13 -0.33
C THR A 53 33.34 27.21 -1.81
N THR A 54 33.81 28.25 -2.51
CA THR A 54 33.61 28.46 -3.95
C THR A 54 34.58 27.67 -4.84
N ASP A 55 35.41 26.82 -4.24
CA ASP A 55 36.36 25.98 -4.95
C ASP A 55 35.63 24.94 -5.81
N ASN A 56 36.00 24.86 -7.08
CA ASN A 56 35.35 24.02 -8.09
C ASN A 56 35.59 22.52 -7.87
N ASN A 57 36.47 22.14 -6.95
CA ASN A 57 36.71 20.75 -6.55
C ASN A 57 35.85 20.29 -5.35
N CYS A 58 35.04 21.18 -4.76
CA CYS A 58 34.17 20.83 -3.64
C CYS A 58 32.84 20.25 -4.12
N THR A 59 32.50 19.05 -3.65
CA THR A 59 31.22 18.40 -3.96
C THR A 59 30.49 17.98 -2.68
N ARG A 60 29.20 18.28 -2.59
CA ARG A 60 28.36 17.79 -1.50
C ARG A 60 28.01 16.32 -1.74
N ILE A 61 28.53 15.44 -0.90
CA ILE A 61 28.36 13.98 -1.00
C ILE A 61 27.15 13.48 -0.21
N ALA A 62 26.72 14.22 0.82
CA ALA A 62 25.50 13.94 1.56
C ALA A 62 24.86 15.24 2.05
N ARG A 63 23.53 15.27 2.10
CA ARG A 63 22.76 16.41 2.60
C ARG A 63 22.13 16.07 3.94
N ALA A 64 22.12 17.01 4.87
CA ALA A 64 21.39 16.89 6.12
C ALA A 64 19.92 16.51 5.87
N GLY A 65 19.40 15.60 6.70
CA GLY A 65 18.07 15.02 6.57
C GLY A 65 17.96 13.87 5.58
N THR A 66 18.98 13.58 4.75
CA THR A 66 18.93 12.44 3.83
C THR A 66 19.36 11.13 4.50
N SER A 67 18.75 10.01 4.10
CA SER A 67 19.05 8.69 4.66
C SER A 67 20.50 8.26 4.44
N VAL A 68 21.17 7.81 5.49
CA VAL A 68 22.50 7.21 5.42
C VAL A 68 22.45 5.89 4.64
N LEU A 69 21.40 5.09 4.86
CA LEU A 69 21.21 3.81 4.16
C LEU A 69 21.12 3.97 2.65
N HIS A 70 20.53 5.06 2.16
CA HIS A 70 20.49 5.34 0.72
C HIS A 70 21.90 5.46 0.11
N HIS A 71 22.81 6.14 0.82
CA HIS A 71 24.18 6.36 0.38
C HIS A 71 25.03 5.08 0.49
N GLN A 72 24.76 4.23 1.48
CA GLN A 72 25.44 2.93 1.61
C GLN A 72 24.94 1.90 0.59
N SER A 73 23.62 1.78 0.40
CA SER A 73 23.02 0.83 -0.52
C SER A 73 21.62 1.27 -0.96
N LYS A 74 21.56 1.80 -2.19
CA LYS A 74 20.30 2.22 -2.83
C LYS A 74 19.26 1.09 -2.89
N LEU A 75 19.71 -0.16 -3.08
CA LEU A 75 18.82 -1.32 -3.17
C LEU A 75 18.14 -1.61 -1.82
N ARG A 76 18.90 -1.65 -0.72
CA ARG A 76 18.36 -1.94 0.62
C ARG A 76 17.38 -0.85 1.06
N TYR A 77 17.76 0.42 0.84
CA TYR A 77 16.86 1.55 1.08
C TYR A 77 15.58 1.46 0.23
N GLY A 78 15.71 1.11 -1.05
CA GLY A 78 14.58 0.96 -1.97
C GLY A 78 13.57 -0.11 -1.53
N ILE A 79 14.06 -1.29 -1.12
CA ILE A 79 13.20 -2.37 -0.61
C ILE A 79 12.50 -1.93 0.67
N PHE A 80 13.23 -1.34 1.60
CA PHE A 80 12.68 -0.84 2.87
C PHE A 80 11.54 0.16 2.63
N ILE A 81 11.79 1.22 1.86
CA ILE A 81 10.81 2.28 1.67
C ILE A 81 9.59 1.80 0.87
N PHE A 82 9.79 0.86 -0.06
CA PHE A 82 8.71 0.27 -0.84
C PHE A 82 7.76 -0.55 0.05
N VAL A 83 8.31 -1.49 0.82
CA VAL A 83 7.51 -2.35 1.71
C VAL A 83 6.84 -1.52 2.80
N ASN A 84 7.54 -0.54 3.39
CA ASN A 84 6.99 0.35 4.41
C ASN A 84 5.82 1.18 3.86
N SER A 85 5.95 1.74 2.66
CA SER A 85 4.88 2.52 2.02
C SER A 85 3.67 1.66 1.66
N LEU A 86 3.91 0.42 1.23
CA LEU A 86 2.82 -0.53 0.96
C LEU A 86 2.05 -0.89 2.25
N ALA A 87 2.75 -1.10 3.37
CA ALA A 87 2.14 -1.37 4.67
C ALA A 87 1.33 -0.17 5.18
N PHE A 88 1.90 1.04 5.13
CA PHE A 88 1.21 2.29 5.47
C PHE A 88 -0.09 2.44 4.66
N SER A 89 -0.02 2.26 3.35
CA SER A 89 -1.16 2.42 2.46
C SER A 89 -2.22 1.33 2.62
N ALA A 90 -1.82 0.08 2.86
CA ALA A 90 -2.76 -0.99 3.18
C ALA A 90 -3.51 -0.72 4.50
N ALA A 91 -2.83 -0.15 5.51
CA ALA A 91 -3.42 0.20 6.79
C ALA A 91 -4.40 1.38 6.66
N THR A 92 -4.03 2.48 5.97
CA THR A 92 -4.95 3.60 5.73
C THR A 92 -6.16 3.20 4.88
N CYS A 93 -5.96 2.32 3.89
CA CYS A 93 -7.05 1.71 3.12
C CYS A 93 -7.99 0.89 4.01
N THR A 94 -7.46 0.15 4.98
CA THR A 94 -8.28 -0.61 5.92
C THR A 94 -9.09 0.32 6.84
N ILE A 95 -8.47 1.39 7.36
CA ILE A 95 -9.18 2.42 8.14
C ILE A 95 -10.33 3.03 7.32
N TYR A 96 -10.09 3.37 6.06
CA TYR A 96 -11.12 3.86 5.14
C TYR A 96 -12.35 2.94 5.08
N PHE A 97 -12.14 1.62 4.96
CA PHE A 97 -13.23 0.64 4.90
C PHE A 97 -13.93 0.44 6.24
N LEU A 98 -13.20 0.39 7.35
CA LEU A 98 -13.78 0.19 8.68
C LEU A 98 -14.67 1.36 9.12
N LEU A 99 -14.47 2.54 8.54
CA LEU A 99 -15.26 3.74 8.82
C LEU A 99 -16.46 3.94 7.89
N LEU A 100 -16.72 3.00 6.96
CA LEU A 100 -17.93 3.04 6.14
C LEU A 100 -19.17 2.94 7.02
N GLY A 101 -20.03 3.96 6.96
CA GLY A 101 -21.27 4.03 7.75
C GLY A 101 -21.15 4.78 9.09
N SER A 102 -20.00 5.39 9.41
CA SER A 102 -19.85 6.27 10.58
C SER A 102 -20.32 7.71 10.28
N PRO A 103 -20.96 8.42 11.24
CA PRO A 103 -21.30 9.83 11.08
C PRO A 103 -20.08 10.75 10.92
N PHE A 104 -18.90 10.34 11.44
CA PHE A 104 -17.64 11.10 11.38
C PHE A 104 -16.83 10.84 10.10
N ARG A 105 -17.44 10.25 9.07
CA ARG A 105 -16.74 9.77 7.88
C ARG A 105 -15.98 10.87 7.15
N THR A 106 -16.60 12.02 6.90
CA THR A 106 -15.98 13.10 6.10
C THR A 106 -14.73 13.65 6.74
N GLU A 107 -14.80 13.93 8.05
CA GLU A 107 -13.67 14.44 8.83
C GLU A 107 -12.50 13.45 8.83
N THR A 108 -12.77 12.17 9.12
CA THR A 108 -11.70 11.16 9.15
C THR A 108 -11.13 10.90 7.74
N LEU A 109 -11.93 11.01 6.68
CA LEU A 109 -11.44 10.91 5.31
C LEU A 109 -10.48 12.04 4.96
N ILE A 110 -10.82 13.28 5.32
CA ILE A 110 -9.92 14.42 5.13
C ILE A 110 -8.60 14.14 5.86
N SER A 111 -8.65 13.69 7.11
CA SER A 111 -7.45 13.32 7.87
C SER A 111 -6.63 12.23 7.17
N ILE A 112 -7.26 11.18 6.62
CA ILE A 112 -6.57 10.12 5.88
C ILE A 112 -5.86 10.67 4.64
N TYR A 113 -6.52 11.52 3.86
CA TYR A 113 -5.90 12.11 2.66
C TYR A 113 -4.73 13.04 3.03
N CYS A 114 -4.91 13.90 4.03
CA CYS A 114 -3.84 14.75 4.55
C CYS A 114 -2.66 13.92 5.07
N MET A 115 -2.94 12.83 5.79
CA MET A 115 -1.91 11.93 6.33
C MET A 115 -1.13 11.21 5.23
N ASN A 116 -1.79 10.76 4.15
CA ASN A 116 -1.10 10.21 2.98
C ASN A 116 -0.20 11.26 2.30
N GLY A 117 -0.66 12.50 2.18
CA GLY A 117 0.14 13.61 1.66
C GLY A 117 1.36 13.92 2.54
N ALA A 118 1.17 13.97 3.86
CA ALA A 118 2.25 14.19 4.83
C ALA A 118 3.30 13.05 4.77
N TYR A 119 2.85 11.80 4.64
CA TYR A 119 3.74 10.66 4.48
C TYR A 119 4.59 10.80 3.21
N ILE A 120 3.97 11.10 2.06
CA ILE A 120 4.69 11.34 0.80
C ILE A 120 5.72 12.46 0.93
N ALA A 121 5.33 13.60 1.51
CA ALA A 121 6.22 14.74 1.70
C ALA A 121 7.40 14.39 2.61
N SER A 122 7.14 13.65 3.70
CA SER A 122 8.17 13.23 4.65
C SER A 122 9.20 12.28 4.03
N VAL A 123 8.74 11.26 3.29
CA VAL A 123 9.62 10.35 2.55
C VAL A 123 10.40 11.12 1.48
N GLY A 124 9.75 12.08 0.80
CA GLY A 124 10.37 12.99 -0.15
C GLY A 124 11.47 13.86 0.44
N ALA A 125 11.37 14.24 1.71
CA ALA A 125 12.39 15.01 2.42
C ALA A 125 13.60 14.14 2.84
N VAL A 126 13.38 12.87 3.17
CA VAL A 126 14.42 11.95 3.66
C VAL A 126 15.26 11.31 2.54
N GLN A 127 14.79 11.38 1.28
CA GLN A 127 15.48 10.78 0.13
C GLN A 127 16.01 11.84 -0.86
N PRO A 128 17.05 11.53 -1.64
CA PRO A 128 17.46 12.42 -2.73
C PRO A 128 16.37 12.51 -3.81
N GLN A 129 16.14 13.74 -4.28
CA GLN A 129 15.03 14.13 -5.17
C GLN A 129 15.18 13.61 -6.61
N THR A 130 14.98 12.31 -6.83
CA THR A 130 14.96 11.75 -8.20
C THR A 130 13.54 11.48 -8.69
N LYS A 131 13.26 11.81 -9.96
CA LYS A 131 11.92 11.65 -10.59
C LYS A 131 11.39 10.21 -10.50
N LYS A 132 12.27 9.20 -10.58
CA LYS A 132 11.90 7.77 -10.50
C LYS A 132 11.36 7.38 -9.12
N THR A 133 11.93 7.95 -8.05
CA THR A 133 11.53 7.61 -6.68
C THR A 133 10.13 8.14 -6.35
N TRP A 134 9.80 9.34 -6.82
CA TRP A 134 8.44 9.90 -6.69
C TRP A 134 7.40 9.04 -7.41
N ALA A 135 7.69 8.55 -8.62
CA ALA A 135 6.78 7.68 -9.36
C ALA A 135 6.54 6.34 -8.64
N ILE A 136 7.60 5.72 -8.08
CA ILE A 136 7.49 4.47 -7.31
C ILE A 136 6.65 4.67 -6.05
N LEU A 137 6.79 5.80 -5.35
CA LEU A 137 6.04 6.07 -4.13
C LEU A 137 4.55 6.34 -4.39
N ILE A 138 4.25 7.13 -5.44
CA ILE A 138 2.87 7.34 -5.87
C ILE A 138 2.22 6.00 -6.27
N GLY A 139 2.95 5.18 -7.02
CA GLY A 139 2.51 3.83 -7.38
C GLY A 139 2.26 2.94 -6.16
N ALA A 140 3.19 2.92 -5.19
CA ALA A 140 3.07 2.10 -3.97
C ALA A 140 1.88 2.51 -3.11
N ILE A 141 1.55 3.80 -3.04
CA ILE A 141 0.39 4.31 -2.32
C ILE A 141 -0.90 4.00 -3.06
N LEU A 142 -0.93 4.05 -4.39
CA LEU A 142 -2.15 3.72 -5.14
C LEU A 142 -2.40 2.21 -5.25
N ALA A 143 -1.35 1.39 -5.21
CA ALA A 143 -1.40 -0.06 -5.42
C ALA A 143 -2.43 -0.82 -4.53
N PRO A 144 -2.48 -0.64 -3.20
CA PRO A 144 -3.45 -1.38 -2.39
C PRO A 144 -4.89 -0.92 -2.63
N TYR A 145 -5.13 0.35 -2.97
CA TYR A 145 -6.47 0.81 -3.36
C TYR A 145 -6.90 0.14 -4.68
N ILE A 146 -6.03 0.13 -5.69
CA ILE A 146 -6.30 -0.52 -6.98
C ILE A 146 -6.54 -2.03 -6.79
N PHE A 147 -5.66 -2.71 -6.06
CA PHE A 147 -5.78 -4.14 -5.80
C PHE A 147 -7.07 -4.49 -5.05
N ARG A 148 -7.45 -3.71 -4.03
CA ARG A 148 -8.68 -3.93 -3.25
C ARG A 148 -9.93 -3.64 -4.08
N VAL A 149 -9.96 -2.57 -4.87
CA VAL A 149 -11.05 -2.27 -5.82
C VAL A 149 -11.21 -3.42 -6.82
N PHE A 150 -10.10 -3.87 -7.40
CA PHE A 150 -10.09 -4.97 -8.34
C PHE A 150 -10.56 -6.29 -7.74
N ALA A 151 -10.11 -6.63 -6.52
CA ALA A 151 -10.57 -7.80 -5.78
C ALA A 151 -12.08 -7.71 -5.47
N SER A 152 -12.57 -6.52 -5.12
CA SER A 152 -13.98 -6.27 -4.84
C SER A 152 -14.85 -6.41 -6.09
N ILE A 153 -14.39 -5.89 -7.23
CA ILE A 153 -15.03 -6.06 -8.54
C ILE A 153 -15.10 -7.55 -8.91
N ARG A 154 -13.99 -8.28 -8.81
CA ARG A 154 -13.97 -9.73 -9.07
C ARG A 154 -14.94 -10.50 -8.18
N LYS A 155 -15.01 -10.15 -6.89
CA LYS A 155 -15.97 -10.77 -5.95
C LYS A 155 -17.42 -10.50 -6.36
N ARG A 156 -17.75 -9.26 -6.74
CA ARG A 156 -19.08 -8.88 -7.24
C ARG A 156 -19.44 -9.64 -8.53
N HIS A 157 -18.52 -9.77 -9.48
CA HIS A 157 -18.74 -10.58 -10.69
C HIS A 157 -18.93 -12.07 -10.40
N LYS A 158 -18.29 -12.62 -9.36
CA LYS A 158 -18.50 -14.01 -8.96
C LYS A 158 -19.92 -14.20 -8.38
N LEU A 159 -20.33 -13.32 -7.47
CA LEU A 159 -21.66 -13.36 -6.86
C LEU A 159 -22.78 -13.14 -7.87
N ALA A 160 -22.60 -12.21 -8.82
CA ALA A 160 -23.57 -11.98 -9.89
C ALA A 160 -23.76 -13.22 -10.79
N ARG A 161 -22.67 -13.95 -11.09
CA ARG A 161 -22.75 -15.21 -11.83
C ARG A 161 -23.45 -16.31 -11.05
N GLU A 162 -23.21 -16.40 -9.74
CA GLU A 162 -23.87 -17.39 -8.88
C GLU A 162 -25.38 -17.10 -8.74
N GLN A 163 -25.78 -15.83 -8.68
CA GLN A 163 -27.20 -15.43 -8.70
C GLN A 163 -27.88 -15.71 -10.04
N ASP A 164 -27.24 -15.39 -11.16
CA ASP A 164 -27.79 -15.61 -12.51
C ASP A 164 -27.99 -17.10 -12.80
N VAL A 165 -27.02 -17.95 -12.40
CA VAL A 165 -27.17 -19.41 -12.46
C VAL A 165 -28.33 -19.86 -11.59
N SER A 166 -28.46 -19.35 -10.36
CA SER A 166 -29.54 -19.71 -9.43
C SER A 166 -30.94 -19.33 -9.89
N GLN A 167 -31.10 -18.23 -10.63
CA GLN A 167 -32.38 -17.74 -11.13
C GLN A 167 -32.68 -18.14 -12.58
N GLY A 168 -31.71 -18.75 -13.28
CA GLY A 168 -31.86 -19.24 -14.64
C GLY A 168 -32.83 -20.43 -14.77
N PRO A 169 -33.29 -20.73 -16.00
CA PRO A 169 -34.24 -21.81 -16.24
C PRO A 169 -33.68 -23.19 -15.80
N PRO A 170 -34.54 -24.14 -15.36
CA PRO A 170 -34.11 -25.42 -14.77
C PRO A 170 -33.13 -26.23 -15.63
N VAL A 171 -33.25 -26.09 -16.96
CA VAL A 171 -32.41 -26.79 -17.95
C VAL A 171 -30.93 -26.34 -17.86
N PHE A 172 -30.68 -25.07 -17.54
CA PHE A 172 -29.33 -24.51 -17.43
C PHE A 172 -28.59 -25.03 -16.18
N GLN A 173 -29.32 -25.15 -15.07
CA GLN A 173 -28.84 -25.73 -13.82
C GLN A 173 -28.48 -27.21 -13.95
N LEU A 174 -29.34 -27.97 -14.64
CA LEU A 174 -29.10 -29.37 -14.97
C LEU A 174 -27.86 -29.54 -15.86
N ALA A 175 -27.70 -28.70 -16.89
CA ALA A 175 -26.54 -28.75 -17.78
C ALA A 175 -25.21 -28.53 -17.03
N ILE A 176 -25.14 -27.53 -16.14
CA ILE A 176 -23.93 -27.27 -15.32
C ILE A 176 -23.66 -28.41 -14.34
N SER A 177 -24.70 -28.98 -13.72
CA SER A 177 -24.57 -30.13 -12.79
C SER A 177 -24.05 -31.38 -13.51
N ILE A 178 -24.52 -31.64 -14.73
CA ILE A 178 -24.06 -32.76 -15.56
C ILE A 178 -22.62 -32.52 -16.03
N GLU A 179 -22.26 -31.30 -16.43
CA GLU A 179 -20.90 -30.95 -16.87
C GLU A 179 -19.90 -31.10 -15.71
N ASN A 180 -20.22 -30.62 -14.50
CA ASN A 180 -19.35 -30.75 -13.33
C ASN A 180 -19.18 -32.19 -12.83
N ARG A 181 -20.12 -33.10 -13.16
CA ARG A 181 -19.99 -34.53 -12.84
C ARG A 181 -19.24 -35.33 -13.89
N ARG A 182 -18.90 -34.74 -15.05
CA ARG A 182 -18.21 -35.47 -16.12
C ARG A 182 -16.74 -35.74 -15.69
N PRO A 183 -16.30 -37.00 -15.58
CA PRO A 183 -14.96 -37.33 -15.13
C PRO A 183 -13.89 -36.83 -16.13
N ARG A 184 -12.79 -36.25 -15.61
CA ARG A 184 -11.71 -35.60 -16.40
C ARG A 184 -11.03 -36.51 -17.43
N THR A 185 -11.24 -37.82 -17.37
CA THR A 185 -10.66 -38.80 -18.30
C THR A 185 -11.11 -38.63 -19.75
N ILE A 186 -12.24 -37.99 -20.02
CA ILE A 186 -12.78 -37.84 -21.40
C ILE A 186 -12.26 -36.57 -22.10
N GLN A 187 -11.81 -35.54 -21.36
CA GLN A 187 -11.31 -34.30 -21.98
C GLN A 187 -9.92 -34.45 -22.60
N ASN A 188 -9.10 -35.41 -22.15
CA ASN A 188 -7.75 -35.65 -22.69
C ASN A 188 -7.73 -36.53 -23.96
N GLN A 189 -8.88 -36.95 -24.50
CA GLN A 189 -8.95 -37.71 -25.77
C GLN A 189 -9.35 -36.84 -26.98
N LYS A 190 -9.47 -35.52 -26.80
CA LYS A 190 -9.82 -34.57 -27.88
C LYS A 190 -8.72 -33.57 -28.25
N ASN A 191 -7.51 -33.74 -27.74
CA ASN A 191 -6.32 -33.00 -28.17
C ASN A 191 -5.32 -33.94 -28.84
#